data_AF-A0A8B6BHJ7-F1
#
_entry.id   AF-A0A8B6BHJ7-F1
#
_cell.length_a   1.000
_cell.length_b   1.000
_cell.length_c   1.000
_cell.angle_alpha   90.00
_cell.angle_beta   90.00
_cell.angle_gamma   90.00
#
_symmetry.space_group_name_H-M   'P 1'
#
loop_
_entity.id
_entity.type
_entity.pdbx_description
1 polymer ?
#
loop_
_entity_poly.entity_id
_entity_poly.type
_entity_poly.pdbx_seq_one_letter_code
_entity_poly.pdbx_strand_id
1 'polypeptide(L)'
;MIGRCVKKIIKDKADVLFVGPLWPTQPWFVQVMKLLINNPYVIKANKKAIDSTIQGHSSSFRKDIEFDGMSDIRNRLQNRGISEKTSTIIMASWRSGTQKQYKTYIKKWFIFCLERKEDKFHTSVELVLEFLTYLFECGLSYSALNSARSALSAFGLTFDYVPVGKHPLVIRFLKGVYHLRPTVHNDVNIWDVSIVLRLLRRLSPVADISVKDLTLKLVMLIALTNATRSQSIHLLKLSNMQKQKDCFRFKIFDLLKQSRPGYKNPEVILKSFPPDRRLCVYLVLKEYLKRTVDIRSEEDSLIISYIKPYKKVSCSTISRWI
;
A
#
# COMPACT_ATOMS: atom_id res chain seq x y z
N MET A 1 -0.88 4.12 -21.30
CA MET A 1 -2.19 4.57 -21.83
C MET A 1 -2.00 5.56 -22.97
N ILE A 2 -1.32 6.70 -22.75
CA ILE A 2 -1.07 7.75 -23.77
C ILE A 2 -0.50 7.20 -25.09
N GLY A 3 0.55 6.39 -25.05
CA GLY A 3 1.13 5.82 -26.29
C GLY A 3 0.19 4.92 -27.11
N ARG A 4 -0.85 4.33 -26.50
CA ARG A 4 -1.88 3.58 -27.26
C ARG A 4 -2.87 4.53 -27.93
N CYS A 5 -3.23 5.63 -27.26
CA CYS A 5 -4.09 6.68 -27.83
C CYS A 5 -3.41 7.35 -29.04
N VAL A 6 -2.11 7.69 -28.93
CA VAL A 6 -1.34 8.28 -30.05
C VAL A 6 -1.30 7.34 -31.25
N LYS A 7 -1.06 6.05 -31.04
CA LYS A 7 -1.11 5.05 -32.12
C LYS A 7 -2.47 4.96 -32.79
N LYS A 8 -3.56 5.12 -32.02
CA LYS A 8 -4.92 5.12 -32.55
C LYS A 8 -5.22 6.39 -33.36
N ILE A 9 -4.80 7.56 -32.89
CA ILE A 9 -4.93 8.84 -33.63
C ILE A 9 -4.24 8.74 -34.99
N ILE A 10 -3.02 8.16 -35.04
CA ILE A 10 -2.29 7.93 -36.29
C ILE A 10 -3.06 6.98 -37.22
N LYS A 11 -3.56 5.87 -36.68
CA LYS A 11 -4.28 4.86 -37.45
C LYS A 11 -5.58 5.42 -38.04
N ASP A 12 -6.31 6.19 -37.24
CA ASP A 12 -7.65 6.67 -37.57
C ASP A 12 -7.62 8.02 -38.32
N LYS A 13 -6.42 8.61 -38.54
CA LYS A 13 -6.20 9.92 -39.18
C LYS A 13 -7.13 11.01 -38.62
N ALA A 14 -7.27 11.04 -37.30
CA ALA A 14 -8.20 11.92 -36.61
C ALA A 14 -7.51 13.21 -36.14
N ASP A 15 -8.18 14.35 -36.33
CA ASP A 15 -7.78 15.63 -35.74
C ASP A 15 -8.30 15.71 -34.30
N VAL A 16 -7.38 15.75 -33.33
CA VAL A 16 -7.74 15.67 -31.91
C VAL A 16 -6.98 16.72 -31.10
N LEU A 17 -7.70 17.40 -30.20
CA LEU A 17 -7.08 18.21 -29.16
C LEU A 17 -6.41 17.28 -28.13
N PHE A 18 -5.09 17.19 -28.18
CA PHE A 18 -4.31 16.37 -27.26
C PHE A 18 -3.86 17.19 -26.05
N VAL A 19 -4.37 16.84 -24.86
CA VAL A 19 -3.90 17.39 -23.57
C VAL A 19 -3.16 16.31 -22.81
N GLY A 20 -1.87 16.54 -22.52
CA GLY A 20 -1.03 15.57 -21.84
C GLY A 20 0.10 16.22 -21.05
N PRO A 21 0.75 15.46 -20.15
CA PRO A 21 1.87 15.97 -19.36
C PRO A 21 3.07 16.29 -20.26
N LEU A 22 3.78 17.38 -19.96
CA LEU A 22 5.00 17.77 -20.67
C LEU A 22 6.17 16.88 -20.21
N TRP A 23 6.31 15.69 -20.83
CA TRP A 23 7.36 14.71 -20.53
C TRP A 23 8.20 14.37 -21.77
N PRO A 24 9.22 15.19 -22.11
CA PRO A 24 9.98 15.05 -23.35
C PRO A 24 10.72 13.72 -23.51
N THR A 25 11.05 13.05 -22.41
CA THR A 25 11.83 11.80 -22.40
C THR A 25 11.00 10.56 -22.76
N GLN A 26 9.68 10.69 -22.93
CA GLN A 26 8.82 9.55 -23.20
C GLN A 26 8.70 9.25 -24.71
N PRO A 27 8.73 7.98 -25.14
CA PRO A 27 8.66 7.62 -26.57
C PRO A 27 7.42 8.15 -27.31
N TRP A 28 6.28 8.24 -26.61
CA TRP A 28 5.03 8.77 -27.18
C TRP A 28 5.07 10.28 -27.39
N PHE A 29 5.91 11.02 -26.65
CA PHE A 29 6.00 12.48 -26.74
C PHE A 29 6.54 12.91 -28.10
N VAL A 30 7.59 12.25 -28.58
CA VAL A 30 8.17 12.47 -29.92
C VAL A 30 7.14 12.22 -31.02
N GLN A 31 6.28 11.21 -30.83
CA GLN A 31 5.21 10.90 -31.79
C GLN A 31 4.13 11.99 -31.81
N VAL A 32 3.74 12.52 -30.66
CA VAL A 32 2.78 13.64 -30.56
C VAL A 32 3.35 14.89 -31.22
N MET A 33 4.63 15.22 -30.99
CA MET A 33 5.27 16.38 -31.60
C MET A 33 5.30 16.33 -33.13
N LYS A 34 5.33 15.13 -33.73
CA LYS A 34 5.24 14.94 -35.19
C LYS A 34 3.82 15.09 -35.74
N LEU A 35 2.79 15.03 -34.90
CA LEU A 35 1.39 15.15 -35.28
C LEU A 35 0.82 16.55 -35.02
N LEU A 36 1.68 17.51 -34.66
CA LEU A 36 1.24 18.87 -34.37
C LEU A 36 0.79 19.55 -35.66
N ILE A 37 -0.50 19.91 -35.68
CA ILE A 37 -1.08 20.78 -36.70
C ILE A 37 -0.88 22.25 -36.30
N ASN A 38 -0.88 22.54 -34.99
CA ASN A 38 -0.71 23.87 -34.42
C ASN A 38 0.37 23.89 -33.33
N ASN A 39 0.93 25.07 -33.06
CA ASN A 39 1.92 25.25 -32.00
C ASN A 39 1.37 24.84 -30.63
N PRO A 40 2.09 24.02 -29.84
CA PRO A 40 1.60 23.53 -28.57
C PRO A 40 1.62 24.64 -27.52
N TYR A 41 0.50 24.82 -26.82
CA TYR A 41 0.40 25.76 -25.71
C TYR A 41 0.81 25.10 -24.40
N VAL A 42 1.85 25.64 -23.74
CA VAL A 42 2.32 25.14 -22.44
C VAL A 42 1.50 25.79 -21.33
N ILE A 43 0.61 25.02 -20.71
CA ILE A 43 -0.15 25.45 -19.53
C ILE A 43 0.79 25.46 -18.33
N LYS A 44 1.28 26.64 -17.94
CA LYS A 44 2.06 26.80 -16.69
C LYS A 44 1.11 26.60 -15.50
N ALA A 45 1.46 25.67 -14.60
CA ALA A 45 0.68 25.41 -13.40
C ALA A 45 0.68 26.65 -12.49
N ASN A 46 -0.42 27.40 -12.50
CA ASN A 46 -0.63 28.51 -11.58
C ASN A 46 -1.36 27.96 -10.35
N LYS A 47 -0.69 27.89 -9.20
CA LYS A 47 -1.22 27.28 -7.95
C LYS A 47 -2.50 27.91 -7.41
N LYS A 48 -2.97 29.02 -7.99
CA LYS A 48 -4.23 29.71 -7.63
C LYS A 48 -5.33 29.64 -8.70
N ALA A 49 -5.06 29.07 -9.88
CA ALA A 49 -6.00 29.08 -11.02
C ALA A 49 -6.72 27.74 -11.24
N ILE A 50 -6.51 26.74 -10.38
CA ILE A 50 -7.24 25.47 -10.46
C ILE A 50 -8.62 25.56 -9.76
N ASP A 51 -8.87 26.63 -9.00
CA ASP A 51 -10.11 26.82 -8.21
C ASP A 51 -11.05 27.92 -8.73
N SER A 52 -10.80 28.54 -9.89
CA SER A 52 -11.74 29.55 -10.41
C SER A 52 -11.79 29.62 -11.93
N THR A 53 -13.04 29.61 -12.41
CA THR A 53 -13.50 29.94 -13.77
C THR A 53 -13.67 28.77 -14.76
N ILE A 54 -14.77 28.02 -14.58
CA ILE A 54 -15.68 27.73 -15.71
C ILE A 54 -17.08 28.17 -15.26
N GLN A 55 -17.39 29.45 -15.47
CA GLN A 55 -18.77 29.90 -15.62
C GLN A 55 -19.03 30.03 -17.12
N GLY A 56 -19.89 29.14 -17.63
CA GLY A 56 -20.44 29.13 -18.97
C GLY A 56 -21.62 28.17 -18.96
N HIS A 57 -22.83 28.74 -18.93
CA HIS A 57 -24.10 28.05 -18.70
C HIS A 57 -24.40 26.95 -19.72
N SER A 58 -24.56 25.70 -19.25
CA SER A 58 -25.75 24.88 -19.54
C SER A 58 -25.68 23.51 -18.82
N SER A 59 -26.78 23.15 -18.16
CA SER A 59 -27.09 21.89 -17.47
C SER A 59 -26.40 21.64 -16.11
N SER A 60 -27.17 21.96 -15.08
CA SER A 60 -27.08 21.44 -13.71
C SER A 60 -26.83 19.93 -13.66
N PHE A 61 -26.12 19.47 -12.62
CA PHE A 61 -25.84 18.08 -12.20
C PHE A 61 -24.38 17.59 -12.35
N ARG A 62 -23.44 18.26 -11.68
CA ARG A 62 -22.34 17.56 -10.99
C ARG A 62 -22.14 18.16 -9.61
N LYS A 63 -22.87 17.63 -8.62
CA LYS A 63 -22.29 17.56 -7.28
C LYS A 63 -21.16 16.55 -7.39
N ASP A 64 -19.93 16.95 -7.10
CA ASP A 64 -18.86 16.01 -6.80
C ASP A 64 -19.32 15.15 -5.63
N ILE A 65 -19.88 13.98 -5.93
CA ILE A 65 -20.19 13.00 -4.89
C ILE A 65 -18.84 12.40 -4.50
N GLU A 66 -18.20 13.00 -3.50
CA GLU A 66 -17.00 12.47 -2.90
C GLU A 66 -17.36 11.18 -2.15
N PHE A 67 -17.32 10.07 -2.86
CA PHE A 67 -17.58 8.76 -2.28
C PHE A 67 -16.41 8.33 -1.39
N ASP A 68 -16.50 8.49 -0.07
CA ASP A 68 -15.44 8.07 0.85
C ASP A 68 -15.52 6.58 1.26
N GLY A 69 -16.12 5.70 0.45
CA GLY A 69 -15.97 4.23 0.42
C GLY A 69 -16.22 3.48 1.74
N MET A 70 -15.31 3.61 2.71
CA MET A 70 -15.51 3.14 4.08
C MET A 70 -16.50 4.02 4.86
N SER A 71 -16.56 5.32 4.58
CA SER A 71 -17.59 6.20 5.18
C SER A 71 -18.99 5.75 4.77
N ASP A 72 -19.16 5.27 3.54
CA ASP A 72 -20.43 4.76 3.05
C ASP A 72 -20.87 3.50 3.79
N ILE A 73 -19.93 2.62 4.19
CA ILE A 73 -20.22 1.49 5.09
C ILE A 73 -20.73 2.02 6.43
N ARG A 74 -20.06 3.03 7.01
CA ARG A 74 -20.47 3.64 8.28
C ARG A 74 -21.87 4.27 8.18
N ASN A 75 -22.14 5.05 7.13
CA ASN A 75 -23.43 5.67 6.90
C ASN A 75 -24.53 4.62 6.78
N ARG A 76 -24.25 3.50 6.11
CA ARG A 76 -25.20 2.39 5.97
C ARG A 76 -25.52 1.72 7.32
N LEU A 77 -24.55 1.62 8.23
CA LEU A 77 -24.80 1.14 9.61
C LEU A 77 -25.69 2.13 10.37
N GLN A 78 -25.39 3.43 10.28
CA GLN A 78 -26.16 4.48 10.96
C GLN A 78 -27.61 4.57 10.45
N ASN A 79 -27.80 4.43 9.13
CA ASN A 79 -29.14 4.38 8.53
C ASN A 79 -29.97 3.16 8.97
N ARG A 80 -29.32 2.12 9.51
CA ARG A 80 -29.99 0.97 10.17
C ARG A 80 -30.27 1.20 11.66
N GLY A 81 -30.09 2.42 12.16
CA GLY A 81 -30.27 2.77 13.57
C GLY A 81 -29.10 2.38 14.47
N ILE A 82 -27.95 1.96 13.91
CA ILE A 82 -26.77 1.63 14.71
C ILE A 82 -26.09 2.91 15.19
N SER A 83 -25.90 3.05 16.50
CA SER A 83 -25.27 4.23 17.09
C SER A 83 -23.88 4.51 16.50
N GLU A 84 -23.42 5.76 16.56
CA GLU A 84 -22.08 6.15 16.10
C GLU A 84 -20.96 5.41 16.86
N LYS A 85 -21.13 5.23 18.18
CA LYS A 85 -20.18 4.51 19.02
C LYS A 85 -20.07 3.04 18.58
N THR A 86 -21.20 2.37 18.39
CA THR A 86 -21.24 0.98 17.90
C THR A 86 -20.68 0.87 16.49
N SER A 87 -21.02 1.80 15.60
CA SER A 87 -20.49 1.84 14.23
C SER A 87 -18.97 1.99 14.22
N THR A 88 -18.41 2.81 15.11
CA THR A 88 -16.95 2.98 15.25
C THR A 88 -16.27 1.67 15.64
N ILE A 89 -16.86 0.90 16.58
CA ILE A 89 -16.35 -0.41 16.98
C ILE A 89 -16.42 -1.42 15.82
N ILE A 90 -17.53 -1.48 15.09
CA ILE A 90 -17.68 -2.36 13.92
C ILE A 90 -16.62 -2.02 12.86
N MET A 91 -16.42 -0.73 12.59
CA MET A 91 -15.42 -0.26 11.62
C MET A 91 -13.98 -0.59 12.04
N ALA A 92 -13.70 -0.74 13.34
CA ALA A 92 -12.41 -1.15 13.87
C ALA A 92 -12.09 -2.65 13.63
N SER A 93 -13.05 -3.44 13.16
CA SER A 93 -12.84 -4.84 12.77
C SER A 93 -11.84 -4.99 11.62
N TRP A 94 -11.72 -3.97 10.75
CA TRP A 94 -10.73 -3.94 9.68
C TRP A 94 -9.52 -3.11 10.09
N ARG A 95 -8.32 -3.66 9.89
CA ARG A 95 -7.05 -2.91 10.05
C ARG A 95 -6.97 -1.80 9.00
N SER A 96 -6.23 -0.73 9.30
CA SER A 96 -6.07 0.43 8.41
C SER A 96 -5.61 0.07 6.99
N GLY A 97 -4.74 -0.94 6.84
CA GLY A 97 -4.34 -1.47 5.52
C GLY A 97 -5.51 -2.05 4.73
N THR A 98 -6.35 -2.87 5.38
CA THR A 98 -7.56 -3.45 4.78
C THR A 98 -8.59 -2.37 4.45
N GLN A 99 -8.80 -1.39 5.34
CA GLN A 99 -9.71 -0.27 5.09
C GLN A 99 -9.29 0.52 3.84
N LYS A 100 -8.00 0.82 3.67
CA LYS A 100 -7.47 1.50 2.47
C LYS A 100 -7.70 0.67 1.20
N GLN A 101 -7.47 -0.64 1.29
CA GLN A 101 -7.67 -1.55 0.16
C GLN A 101 -9.16 -1.63 -0.22
N TYR A 102 -10.06 -1.78 0.76
CA TYR A 102 -11.50 -1.85 0.52
C TYR A 102 -12.05 -0.54 -0.01
N LYS A 103 -11.66 0.61 0.58
CA LYS A 103 -11.98 1.95 0.07
C LYS A 103 -11.70 2.08 -1.42
N THR A 104 -10.56 1.57 -1.87
CA THR A 104 -10.15 1.64 -3.29
C THR A 104 -11.14 0.90 -4.20
N TYR A 105 -11.55 -0.31 -3.83
CA TYR A 105 -12.47 -1.11 -4.66
C TYR A 105 -13.93 -0.67 -4.54
N ILE A 106 -14.37 -0.20 -3.38
CA ILE A 106 -15.71 0.37 -3.19
C ILE A 106 -15.86 1.65 -4.03
N LYS A 107 -14.83 2.53 -4.04
CA LYS A 107 -14.81 3.69 -4.94
C LYS A 107 -14.92 3.29 -6.41
N LYS A 108 -14.15 2.29 -6.84
CA LYS A 108 -14.21 1.77 -8.22
C LYS A 108 -15.61 1.22 -8.57
N TRP A 109 -16.24 0.51 -7.63
CA TRP A 109 -17.61 0.02 -7.79
C TRP A 109 -18.60 1.17 -7.99
N PHE A 110 -18.52 2.22 -7.18
CA PHE A 110 -19.45 3.34 -7.33
C PHE A 110 -19.28 4.11 -8.63
N ILE A 111 -18.05 4.31 -9.08
CA ILE A 111 -17.78 4.90 -10.39
C ILE A 111 -18.38 4.02 -11.49
N PHE A 112 -18.18 2.71 -11.41
CA PHE A 112 -18.73 1.74 -12.37
C PHE A 112 -20.26 1.77 -12.44
N CYS A 113 -20.95 1.85 -11.28
CA CYS A 113 -22.41 1.98 -11.22
C CYS A 113 -22.88 3.33 -11.77
N LEU A 114 -22.19 4.43 -11.40
CA LEU A 114 -22.53 5.78 -11.85
C LEU A 114 -22.46 5.89 -13.39
N GLU A 115 -21.41 5.33 -14.00
CA GLU A 115 -21.25 5.30 -15.46
C GLU A 115 -22.36 4.53 -16.17
N ARG A 116 -22.92 3.50 -15.53
CA ARG A 116 -24.04 2.69 -16.06
C ARG A 116 -25.42 3.19 -15.65
N LYS A 117 -25.51 4.26 -14.85
CA LYS A 117 -26.75 4.78 -14.25
C LYS A 117 -27.48 3.74 -13.40
N GLU A 118 -26.73 2.85 -12.75
CA GLU A 118 -27.25 1.79 -11.89
C GLU A 118 -27.21 2.17 -10.41
N ASP A 119 -28.13 1.63 -9.61
CA ASP A 119 -28.11 1.83 -8.16
C ASP A 119 -27.01 0.98 -7.50
N LYS A 120 -26.09 1.67 -6.81
CA LYS A 120 -24.93 1.08 -6.14
C LYS A 120 -25.25 0.27 -4.87
N PHE A 121 -26.44 0.46 -4.29
CA PHE A 121 -26.93 -0.19 -3.08
C PHE A 121 -27.96 -1.29 -3.37
N HIS A 122 -28.80 -1.10 -4.38
CA HIS A 122 -29.83 -2.04 -4.85
C HIS A 122 -29.45 -2.50 -6.25
N THR A 123 -28.57 -3.48 -6.30
CA THR A 123 -28.00 -3.99 -7.55
C THR A 123 -28.35 -5.46 -7.73
N SER A 124 -27.89 -6.06 -8.83
CA SER A 124 -28.00 -7.48 -9.11
C SER A 124 -26.63 -8.18 -9.06
N VAL A 125 -26.63 -9.50 -9.01
CA VAL A 125 -25.38 -10.27 -9.03
C VAL A 125 -24.69 -10.19 -10.38
N GLU A 126 -25.45 -10.06 -11.46
CA GLU A 126 -24.97 -9.86 -12.83
C GLU A 126 -24.12 -8.60 -12.92
N LEU A 127 -24.58 -7.47 -12.38
CA LEU A 127 -23.80 -6.23 -12.40
C LEU A 127 -22.49 -6.35 -11.60
N VAL A 128 -22.50 -7.11 -10.50
CA VAL A 128 -21.27 -7.41 -9.74
C VAL A 128 -20.30 -8.26 -10.58
N LEU A 129 -20.80 -9.25 -11.33
CA LEU A 129 -19.99 -10.06 -12.24
C LEU A 129 -19.43 -9.22 -13.39
N GLU A 130 -20.22 -8.32 -13.96
CA GLU A 130 -19.75 -7.37 -14.98
C GLU A 130 -18.67 -6.45 -14.44
N PHE A 131 -18.80 -5.95 -13.21
CA PHE A 131 -17.76 -5.15 -12.57
C PHE A 131 -16.47 -5.94 -12.39
N LEU A 132 -16.55 -7.17 -11.90
CA LEU A 132 -15.37 -8.03 -11.75
C LEU A 132 -14.75 -8.38 -13.11
N THR A 133 -15.57 -8.54 -14.15
CA THR A 133 -15.13 -8.73 -15.54
C THR A 133 -14.39 -7.51 -16.06
N TYR A 134 -14.94 -6.31 -15.86
CA TYR A 134 -14.27 -5.05 -16.20
C TYR A 134 -12.90 -4.93 -15.51
N LEU A 135 -12.80 -5.26 -14.21
CA LEU A 135 -11.52 -5.25 -13.51
C LEU A 135 -10.54 -6.29 -14.09
N PHE A 136 -11.02 -7.47 -14.48
CA PHE A 136 -10.22 -8.52 -15.10
C PHE A 136 -9.65 -8.09 -16.47
N GLU A 137 -10.49 -7.47 -17.30
CA GLU A 137 -10.12 -6.90 -18.60
C GLU A 137 -9.14 -5.73 -18.46
N CYS A 138 -9.25 -4.94 -17.39
CA CYS A 138 -8.24 -3.95 -17.00
C CYS A 138 -6.88 -4.56 -16.61
N GLY A 139 -6.76 -5.88 -16.60
CA GLY A 139 -5.51 -6.58 -16.33
C GLY A 139 -5.23 -6.84 -14.85
N LEU A 140 -6.21 -6.68 -13.96
CA LEU A 140 -6.00 -6.95 -12.54
C LEU A 140 -5.71 -8.43 -12.27
N SER A 141 -4.89 -8.69 -11.25
CA SER A 141 -4.56 -10.05 -10.81
C SER A 141 -5.73 -10.73 -10.09
N TYR A 142 -5.67 -12.05 -9.96
CA TYR A 142 -6.60 -12.82 -9.13
C TYR A 142 -6.70 -12.25 -7.69
N SER A 143 -5.56 -11.91 -7.07
CA SER A 143 -5.54 -11.35 -5.71
C SER A 143 -6.22 -9.99 -5.61
N ALA A 144 -6.09 -9.14 -6.64
CA ALA A 144 -6.78 -7.86 -6.73
C ALA A 144 -8.30 -8.05 -6.87
N LEU A 145 -8.74 -8.95 -7.76
CA LEU A 145 -10.16 -9.28 -7.94
C LEU A 145 -10.78 -9.88 -6.68
N ASN A 146 -10.05 -10.77 -6.00
CA ASN A 146 -10.50 -11.35 -4.73
C ASN A 146 -10.60 -10.29 -3.61
N SER A 147 -9.76 -9.26 -3.66
CA SER A 147 -9.86 -8.10 -2.75
C SER A 147 -11.08 -7.23 -3.07
N ALA A 148 -11.40 -7.02 -4.35
CA ALA A 148 -12.61 -6.33 -4.78
C ALA A 148 -13.88 -7.07 -4.31
N ARG A 149 -13.93 -8.40 -4.53
CA ARG A 149 -15.00 -9.28 -3.99
C ARG A 149 -15.18 -9.09 -2.49
N SER A 150 -14.08 -9.16 -1.74
CA SER A 150 -14.12 -9.05 -0.27
C SER A 150 -14.58 -7.66 0.19
N ALA A 151 -14.18 -6.61 -0.54
CA ALA A 151 -14.61 -5.24 -0.27
C ALA A 151 -16.12 -5.05 -0.50
N LEU A 152 -16.67 -5.59 -1.59
CA LEU A 152 -18.11 -5.55 -1.87
C LEU A 152 -18.92 -6.35 -0.84
N SER A 153 -18.40 -7.49 -0.40
CA SER A 153 -19.00 -8.26 0.69
C SER A 153 -19.00 -7.48 2.01
N ALA A 154 -17.92 -6.75 2.32
CA ALA A 154 -17.81 -5.91 3.51
C ALA A 154 -18.68 -4.65 3.42
N PHE A 155 -18.88 -4.12 2.22
CA PHE A 155 -19.86 -3.06 1.96
C PHE A 155 -21.31 -3.51 2.22
N GLY A 156 -21.53 -4.81 2.29
CA GLY A 156 -22.82 -5.41 2.65
C GLY A 156 -23.73 -5.62 1.45
N LEU A 157 -23.16 -5.84 0.25
CA LEU A 157 -23.97 -6.35 -0.87
C LEU A 157 -24.32 -7.81 -0.61
N THR A 158 -25.60 -8.12 -0.73
CA THR A 158 -26.19 -9.44 -0.53
C THR A 158 -27.20 -9.70 -1.63
N PHE A 159 -27.22 -10.91 -2.16
CA PHE A 159 -28.20 -11.39 -3.13
C PHE A 159 -28.77 -12.70 -2.60
N ASP A 160 -30.09 -12.82 -2.58
CA ASP A 160 -30.78 -13.96 -1.94
C ASP A 160 -30.31 -14.20 -0.50
N TYR A 161 -30.10 -13.11 0.25
CA TYR A 161 -29.56 -13.10 1.63
C TYR A 161 -28.11 -13.66 1.76
N VAL A 162 -27.45 -13.96 0.65
CA VAL A 162 -26.05 -14.42 0.61
C VAL A 162 -25.12 -13.23 0.31
N PRO A 163 -24.10 -12.96 1.15
CA PRO A 163 -23.12 -11.92 0.85
C PRO A 163 -22.38 -12.20 -0.46
N VAL A 164 -22.01 -11.15 -1.20
CA VAL A 164 -21.26 -11.24 -2.47
C VAL A 164 -20.04 -12.16 -2.37
N GLY A 165 -19.31 -12.11 -1.25
CA GLY A 165 -18.15 -12.98 -1.04
C GLY A 165 -18.50 -14.47 -1.03
N LYS A 166 -19.71 -14.84 -0.64
CA LYS A 166 -20.16 -16.23 -0.55
C LYS A 166 -21.08 -16.66 -1.70
N HIS A 167 -21.42 -15.75 -2.60
CA HIS A 167 -22.35 -16.04 -3.69
C HIS A 167 -21.77 -17.08 -4.68
N PRO A 168 -22.49 -18.16 -5.04
CA PRO A 168 -21.97 -19.25 -5.88
C PRO A 168 -21.39 -18.79 -7.23
N LEU A 169 -22.08 -17.90 -7.94
CA LEU A 169 -21.62 -17.37 -9.23
C LEU A 169 -20.32 -16.56 -9.09
N VAL A 170 -20.18 -15.75 -8.03
CA VAL A 170 -18.98 -14.94 -7.80
C VAL A 170 -17.78 -15.83 -7.46
N ILE A 171 -18.01 -16.91 -6.70
CA ILE A 171 -16.99 -17.93 -6.43
C ILE A 171 -16.58 -18.64 -7.73
N ARG A 172 -17.54 -19.05 -8.57
CA ARG A 172 -17.28 -19.68 -9.86
C ARG A 172 -16.52 -18.75 -10.81
N PHE A 173 -16.87 -17.47 -10.84
CA PHE A 173 -16.15 -16.45 -11.60
C PHE A 173 -14.67 -16.37 -11.20
N LEU A 174 -14.37 -16.26 -9.90
CA LEU A 174 -12.97 -16.23 -9.44
C LEU A 174 -12.21 -17.53 -9.77
N LYS A 175 -12.87 -18.70 -9.70
CA LYS A 175 -12.26 -19.96 -10.17
C LYS A 175 -11.92 -19.88 -11.66
N GLY A 176 -12.82 -19.34 -12.48
CA GLY A 176 -12.56 -19.09 -13.91
C GLY A 176 -11.38 -18.14 -14.14
N VAL A 177 -11.31 -17.02 -13.41
CA VAL A 177 -10.17 -16.09 -13.45
C VAL A 177 -8.85 -16.81 -13.15
N TYR A 178 -8.82 -17.67 -12.14
CA TYR A 178 -7.62 -18.44 -11.80
C TYR A 178 -7.21 -19.40 -12.93
N HIS A 179 -8.17 -20.09 -13.56
CA HIS A 179 -7.86 -20.98 -14.69
C HIS A 179 -7.39 -20.22 -15.93
N LEU A 180 -7.99 -19.07 -16.24
CA LEU A 180 -7.61 -18.24 -17.39
C LEU A 180 -6.28 -17.53 -17.19
N ARG A 181 -5.95 -17.16 -15.95
CA ARG A 181 -4.69 -16.51 -15.59
C ARG A 181 -4.19 -17.08 -14.26
N PRO A 182 -3.55 -18.26 -14.28
CA PRO A 182 -2.95 -18.85 -13.10
C PRO A 182 -1.99 -17.84 -12.47
N THR A 183 -2.03 -17.71 -11.15
CA THR A 183 -1.01 -16.95 -10.45
C THR A 183 0.30 -17.72 -10.57
N VAL A 184 1.13 -17.34 -11.54
CA VAL A 184 2.49 -17.85 -11.64
C VAL A 184 3.20 -17.38 -10.38
N HIS A 185 3.65 -18.31 -9.55
CA HIS A 185 4.64 -17.99 -8.54
C HIS A 185 5.85 -17.49 -9.32
N ASN A 186 6.20 -16.21 -9.20
CA ASN A 186 7.49 -15.74 -9.70
C ASN A 186 8.53 -16.73 -9.17
N ASP A 187 9.30 -17.35 -10.06
CA ASP A 187 10.38 -18.26 -9.68
C ASP A 187 11.13 -17.60 -8.53
N VAL A 188 11.03 -18.21 -7.35
CA VAL A 188 11.56 -17.65 -6.12
C VAL A 188 13.07 -17.79 -6.25
N ASN A 189 13.70 -16.81 -6.89
CA ASN A 189 15.14 -16.66 -6.82
C ASN A 189 15.44 -16.32 -5.36
N ILE A 190 15.77 -17.35 -4.58
CA ILE A 190 16.25 -17.20 -3.21
C ILE A 190 17.62 -16.54 -3.37
N TRP A 191 17.67 -15.23 -3.09
CA TRP A 191 18.90 -14.47 -3.18
C TRP A 191 19.98 -15.08 -2.26
N ASP A 192 21.23 -15.02 -2.70
CA ASP A 192 22.35 -15.58 -1.94
C ASP A 192 22.68 -14.71 -0.70
N VAL A 193 22.38 -15.25 0.47
CA VAL A 193 22.62 -14.61 1.77
C VAL A 193 24.10 -14.28 1.98
N SER A 194 25.00 -15.05 1.38
CA SER A 194 26.44 -14.87 1.50
C SER A 194 26.91 -13.51 0.97
N ILE A 195 26.26 -12.99 -0.08
CA ILE A 195 26.56 -11.68 -0.66
C ILE A 195 26.30 -10.58 0.38
N VAL A 196 25.13 -10.63 1.03
CA VAL A 196 24.76 -9.65 2.05
C VAL A 196 25.67 -9.80 3.27
N LEU A 197 25.92 -11.01 3.76
CA LEU A 197 26.83 -11.20 4.90
C LEU A 197 28.24 -10.66 4.60
N ARG A 198 28.74 -10.80 3.36
CA ARG A 198 30.02 -10.24 2.94
C ARG A 198 30.01 -8.70 2.98
N LEU A 199 28.93 -8.07 2.49
CA LEU A 199 28.76 -6.62 2.58
C LEU A 199 28.70 -6.15 4.04
N LEU A 200 27.90 -6.82 4.88
CA LEU A 200 27.77 -6.46 6.29
C LEU A 200 29.10 -6.59 7.05
N ARG A 201 29.95 -7.58 6.72
CA ARG A 201 31.30 -7.68 7.32
C ARG A 201 32.21 -6.49 6.99
N ARG A 202 32.07 -5.87 5.82
CA ARG A 202 32.86 -4.68 5.42
C ARG A 202 32.48 -3.43 6.20
N LEU A 203 31.26 -3.37 6.72
CA LEU A 203 30.77 -2.28 7.56
C LEU A 203 31.24 -2.44 9.03
N SER A 204 32.53 -2.67 9.22
CA SER A 204 33.17 -2.85 10.53
C SER A 204 34.55 -2.19 10.53
N PRO A 205 35.02 -1.63 11.66
CA PRO A 205 34.36 -1.59 12.97
C PRO A 205 33.12 -0.67 13.00
N VAL A 206 32.13 -1.00 13.85
CA VAL A 206 30.84 -0.30 13.88
C VAL A 206 30.93 1.13 14.43
N ALA A 207 32.03 1.48 15.10
CA ALA A 207 32.30 2.81 15.61
C ALA A 207 32.57 3.82 14.47
N ASP A 208 33.22 3.36 13.40
CA ASP A 208 33.78 4.24 12.36
C ASP A 208 32.84 4.48 11.18
N ILE A 209 31.77 3.67 11.06
CA ILE A 209 30.81 3.78 9.97
C ILE A 209 29.84 4.95 10.17
N SER A 210 29.17 5.41 9.11
CA SER A 210 28.15 6.45 9.23
C SER A 210 26.91 5.96 10.01
N VAL A 211 26.13 6.88 10.60
CA VAL A 211 24.84 6.52 11.23
C VAL A 211 23.90 5.85 10.23
N LYS A 212 23.95 6.26 8.95
CA LYS A 212 23.21 5.64 7.86
C LYS A 212 23.60 4.17 7.71
N ASP A 213 24.87 3.86 7.52
CA ASP A 213 25.34 2.49 7.31
C ASP A 213 25.14 1.62 8.56
N LEU A 214 25.29 2.21 9.75
CA LEU A 214 24.98 1.56 11.01
C LEU A 214 23.49 1.19 11.10
N THR A 215 22.60 2.09 10.68
CA THR A 215 21.15 1.85 10.65
C THR A 215 20.79 0.74 9.66
N LEU A 216 21.32 0.80 8.43
CA LEU A 216 21.09 -0.21 7.40
C LEU A 216 21.61 -1.58 7.84
N LYS A 217 22.82 -1.63 8.42
CA LYS A 217 23.42 -2.84 8.97
C LYS A 217 22.57 -3.43 10.09
N LEU A 218 22.10 -2.60 11.02
CA LEU A 218 21.24 -3.04 12.12
C LEU A 218 19.93 -3.64 11.60
N VAL A 219 19.24 -2.92 10.72
CA VAL A 219 17.95 -3.37 10.15
C VAL A 219 18.11 -4.69 9.40
N MET A 220 19.16 -4.83 8.60
CA MET A 220 19.40 -6.07 7.85
C MET A 220 19.75 -7.24 8.78
N LEU A 221 20.56 -7.02 9.82
CA LEU A 221 20.86 -8.07 10.81
C LEU A 221 19.65 -8.49 11.63
N ILE A 222 18.76 -7.56 11.99
CA ILE A 222 17.49 -7.91 12.67
C ILE A 222 16.60 -8.76 11.75
N ALA A 223 16.49 -8.37 10.47
CA ALA A 223 15.71 -9.10 9.48
C ALA A 223 16.25 -10.53 9.28
N LEU A 224 17.57 -10.69 9.16
CA LEU A 224 18.24 -11.98 8.98
C LEU A 224 18.13 -12.89 10.22
N THR A 225 18.34 -12.35 11.42
CA THR A 225 18.44 -13.18 12.63
C THR A 225 17.09 -13.63 13.19
N ASN A 226 16.04 -12.83 13.01
CA ASN A 226 14.72 -13.12 13.59
C ASN A 226 13.67 -13.48 12.51
N ALA A 227 14.05 -13.47 11.22
CA ALA A 227 13.13 -13.71 10.09
C ALA A 227 11.82 -12.90 10.20
N THR A 228 11.93 -11.68 10.71
CA THR A 228 10.76 -10.85 11.03
C THR A 228 10.30 -10.03 9.83
N ARG A 229 8.99 -9.79 9.74
CA ARG A 229 8.46 -8.85 8.73
C ARG A 229 8.92 -7.43 9.04
N SER A 230 9.04 -6.59 8.02
CA SER A 230 9.35 -5.16 8.20
C SER A 230 8.43 -4.45 9.20
N GLN A 231 7.16 -4.87 9.27
CA GLN A 231 6.21 -4.39 10.28
C GLN A 231 6.68 -4.66 11.71
N SER A 232 7.25 -5.82 12.00
CA SER A 232 7.74 -6.17 13.33
C SER A 232 8.93 -5.29 13.71
N ILE A 233 9.87 -5.08 12.79
CA ILE A 233 11.02 -4.19 12.99
C ILE A 233 10.54 -2.75 13.23
N HIS A 234 9.56 -2.28 12.45
CA HIS A 234 8.95 -0.95 12.58
C HIS A 234 8.29 -0.70 13.94
N LEU A 235 7.82 -1.75 14.61
CA LEU A 235 7.11 -1.66 15.89
C LEU A 235 8.00 -1.92 17.11
N LEU A 236 9.30 -2.13 16.91
CA LEU A 236 10.24 -2.19 18.02
C LEU A 236 10.32 -0.82 18.71
N LYS A 237 10.12 -0.83 20.02
CA LYS A 237 10.12 0.33 20.91
C LYS A 237 11.16 0.15 22.00
N LEU A 238 11.73 1.26 22.45
CA LEU A 238 12.77 1.28 23.48
C LEU A 238 12.15 1.04 24.86
N SER A 239 10.96 1.59 25.11
CA SER A 239 10.14 1.34 26.30
C SER A 239 9.90 -0.16 26.57
N ASN A 240 9.82 -0.95 25.51
CA ASN A 240 9.58 -2.40 25.57
C ASN A 240 10.85 -3.24 25.38
N MET A 241 12.03 -2.61 25.48
CA MET A 241 13.33 -3.26 25.36
C MET A 241 13.87 -3.66 26.74
N GLN A 242 14.30 -4.90 26.86
CA GLN A 242 15.02 -5.41 28.03
C GLN A 242 16.44 -5.80 27.62
N LYS A 243 17.43 -5.08 28.15
CA LYS A 243 18.84 -5.38 27.92
C LYS A 243 19.33 -6.43 28.91
N GLN A 244 20.01 -7.44 28.41
CA GLN A 244 20.68 -8.47 29.19
C GLN A 244 22.17 -8.53 28.86
N LYS A 245 22.90 -9.41 29.58
CA LYS A 245 24.35 -9.57 29.41
C LYS A 245 24.72 -9.96 27.97
N ASP A 246 23.92 -10.82 27.34
CA ASP A 246 24.21 -11.45 26.06
C ASP A 246 23.17 -11.16 24.96
N CYS A 247 22.06 -10.48 25.27
CA CYS A 247 21.00 -10.22 24.31
C CYS A 247 20.18 -8.97 24.63
N PHE A 248 19.42 -8.50 23.64
CA PHE A 248 18.31 -7.57 23.82
C PHE A 248 17.00 -8.29 23.52
N ARG A 249 16.02 -8.19 24.43
CA ARG A 249 14.66 -8.70 24.21
C ARG A 249 13.69 -7.56 23.98
N PHE A 250 12.80 -7.71 23.00
CA PHE A 250 11.75 -6.74 22.71
C PHE A 250 10.39 -7.42 22.76
N LYS A 251 9.47 -6.81 23.50
CA LYS A 251 8.05 -7.18 23.51
C LYS A 251 7.28 -6.28 22.54
N ILE A 252 6.43 -6.88 21.70
CA ILE A 252 5.58 -6.15 20.77
C ILE A 252 4.13 -6.28 21.24
N PHE A 253 3.61 -5.23 21.86
CA PHE A 253 2.21 -5.14 22.28
C PHE A 253 1.28 -4.66 21.17
N ASP A 254 1.84 -3.99 20.16
CA ASP A 254 1.10 -3.52 18.98
C ASP A 254 0.55 -4.70 18.15
N LEU A 255 -0.56 -4.47 17.45
CA LEU A 255 -1.21 -5.49 16.62
C LEU A 255 -0.42 -5.74 15.32
N LEU A 256 0.13 -6.94 15.21
CA LEU A 256 0.77 -7.47 14.00
C LEU A 256 -0.27 -8.08 13.06
N LYS A 257 0.11 -8.34 11.81
CA LYS A 257 -0.74 -9.02 10.82
C LYS A 257 -1.28 -10.37 11.32
N GLN A 258 -0.54 -11.05 12.18
CA GLN A 258 -0.91 -12.37 12.73
C GLN A 258 -1.59 -12.28 14.11
N SER A 259 -1.72 -11.08 14.68
CA SER A 259 -2.35 -10.92 16.00
C SER A 259 -3.85 -11.23 15.92
N ARG A 260 -4.32 -12.02 16.87
CA ARG A 260 -5.72 -12.42 17.05
C ARG A 260 -6.02 -12.55 18.55
N PRO A 261 -7.30 -12.50 18.98
CA PRO A 261 -7.64 -12.67 20.39
C PRO A 261 -6.99 -13.92 20.98
N GLY A 262 -6.41 -13.79 22.19
CA GLY A 262 -5.68 -14.87 22.88
C GLY A 262 -4.28 -15.20 22.35
N TYR A 263 -3.87 -14.66 21.19
CA TYR A 263 -2.53 -14.90 20.65
C TYR A 263 -1.52 -13.90 21.18
N LYS A 264 -0.49 -14.38 21.86
CA LYS A 264 0.66 -13.57 22.30
C LYS A 264 1.63 -13.40 21.14
N ASN A 265 1.95 -12.16 20.80
CA ASN A 265 2.96 -11.88 19.79
C ASN A 265 4.32 -12.45 20.24
N PRO A 266 5.11 -13.04 19.32
CA PRO A 266 6.44 -13.52 19.66
C PRO A 266 7.35 -12.35 20.04
N GLU A 267 8.23 -12.58 21.01
CA GLU A 267 9.28 -11.64 21.37
C GLU A 267 10.37 -11.63 20.29
N VAL A 268 10.98 -10.47 20.06
CA VAL A 268 12.16 -10.35 19.20
C VAL A 268 13.39 -10.39 20.09
N ILE A 269 14.27 -11.36 19.86
CA ILE A 269 15.46 -11.60 20.68
C ILE A 269 16.70 -11.40 19.81
N LEU A 270 17.47 -10.37 20.12
CA LEU A 270 18.71 -10.02 19.42
C LEU A 270 19.89 -10.51 20.27
N LYS A 271 20.35 -11.73 19.99
CA LYS A 271 21.44 -12.37 20.73
C LYS A 271 22.81 -11.89 20.24
N SER A 272 23.78 -11.91 21.15
CA SER A 272 25.18 -11.75 20.83
C SER A 272 25.64 -12.90 19.94
N PHE A 273 26.55 -12.60 19.01
CA PHE A 273 27.17 -13.56 18.12
C PHE A 273 28.69 -13.49 18.26
N PRO A 274 29.27 -14.20 19.27
CA PRO A 274 30.72 -14.24 19.48
C PRO A 274 31.54 -14.75 18.28
N PRO A 275 31.10 -15.75 17.49
CA PRO A 275 31.92 -16.31 16.41
C PRO A 275 32.34 -15.28 15.33
N ASP A 276 31.50 -14.30 15.02
CA ASP A 276 31.89 -13.18 14.15
C ASP A 276 31.32 -11.87 14.70
N ARG A 277 32.15 -11.14 15.45
CA ARG A 277 31.80 -9.85 16.05
C ARG A 277 31.35 -8.81 15.02
N ARG A 278 31.77 -8.92 13.75
CA ARG A 278 31.38 -8.01 12.67
C ARG A 278 29.91 -8.17 12.28
N LEU A 279 29.33 -9.34 12.52
CA LEU A 279 27.93 -9.68 12.23
C LEU A 279 27.06 -9.71 13.50
N CYS A 280 27.62 -9.34 14.65
CA CYS A 280 26.93 -9.41 15.93
C CYS A 280 25.88 -8.29 16.06
N VAL A 281 24.60 -8.65 15.93
CA VAL A 281 23.47 -7.72 16.07
C VAL A 281 23.44 -7.02 17.42
N TYR A 282 23.85 -7.72 18.50
CA TYR A 282 23.95 -7.13 19.83
C TYR A 282 24.96 -5.96 19.88
N LEU A 283 26.15 -6.14 19.30
CA LEU A 283 27.18 -5.09 19.28
C LEU A 283 26.78 -3.92 18.39
N VAL A 284 26.19 -4.21 17.22
CA VAL A 284 25.67 -3.19 16.30
C VAL A 284 24.56 -2.38 16.98
N LEU A 285 23.60 -3.04 17.64
CA LEU A 285 22.53 -2.38 18.36
C LEU A 285 23.05 -1.54 19.53
N LYS A 286 24.02 -2.05 20.29
CA LYS A 286 24.64 -1.31 21.39
C LYS A 286 25.28 0.00 20.90
N GLU A 287 26.01 -0.04 19.79
CA GLU A 287 26.62 1.16 19.20
C GLU A 287 25.57 2.10 18.60
N TYR A 288 24.56 1.56 17.93
CA TYR A 288 23.46 2.35 17.39
C TYR A 288 22.69 3.10 18.50
N LEU A 289 22.37 2.46 19.62
CA LEU A 289 21.73 3.12 20.76
C LEU A 289 22.60 4.23 21.34
N LYS A 290 23.91 4.01 21.46
CA LYS A 290 24.87 5.01 21.92
C LYS A 290 24.87 6.25 21.00
N ARG A 291 24.89 6.05 19.68
CA ARG A 291 24.98 7.17 18.71
C ARG A 291 23.66 7.87 18.43
N THR A 292 22.54 7.23 18.74
CA THR A 292 21.22 7.78 18.46
C THR A 292 20.54 8.38 19.68
N VAL A 293 21.17 8.36 20.87
CA VAL A 293 20.60 8.87 22.12
C VAL A 293 20.32 10.37 22.08
N ASP A 294 21.24 11.16 21.52
CA ASP A 294 21.11 12.62 21.51
C ASP A 294 20.18 13.12 20.38
N ILE A 295 20.18 12.41 19.24
CA ILE A 295 19.45 12.85 18.04
C ILE A 295 17.98 12.43 18.02
N ARG A 296 17.59 11.44 18.83
CA ARG A 296 16.22 10.89 18.83
C ARG A 296 15.22 11.76 19.56
N SER A 297 15.67 12.67 20.43
CA SER A 297 14.80 13.51 21.26
C SER A 297 13.76 12.63 21.99
N GLU A 298 12.47 12.81 21.74
CA GLU A 298 11.36 12.08 22.39
C GLU A 298 10.91 10.79 21.66
N GLU A 299 11.58 10.36 20.59
CA GLU A 299 11.14 9.20 19.80
C GLU A 299 11.39 7.86 20.53
N ASP A 300 10.32 7.14 20.86
CA ASP A 300 10.38 5.80 21.49
C ASP A 300 10.65 4.67 20.49
N SER A 301 10.53 4.91 19.18
CA SER A 301 10.78 3.87 18.18
C SER A 301 12.27 3.53 18.12
N LEU A 302 12.60 2.23 18.06
CA LEU A 302 13.99 1.79 17.95
C LEU A 302 14.66 2.35 16.69
N ILE A 303 13.97 2.28 15.55
CA ILE A 303 14.51 2.69 14.25
C ILE A 303 14.00 4.07 13.89
N ILE A 304 14.93 5.02 13.80
CA ILE A 304 14.66 6.41 13.40
C ILE A 304 15.29 6.70 12.04
N SER A 305 14.85 7.78 11.41
CA SER A 305 15.46 8.27 10.18
C SER A 305 16.90 8.66 10.46
N TYR A 306 17.83 8.33 9.57
CA TYR A 306 19.20 8.86 9.62
C TYR A 306 19.32 10.28 9.01
N ILE A 307 18.22 10.85 8.52
CA ILE A 307 18.09 12.21 8.01
C ILE A 307 17.25 13.03 9.00
N LYS A 308 17.65 14.29 9.25
CA LYS A 308 16.83 15.27 10.01
C LYS A 308 15.40 15.29 9.44
N PRO A 309 14.35 15.32 10.29
CA PRO A 309 14.37 15.57 11.74
C PRO A 309 14.54 14.31 12.62
N TYR A 310 15.16 13.22 12.13
CA TYR A 310 15.45 11.99 12.91
C TYR A 310 14.22 11.35 13.56
N LYS A 311 13.08 11.42 12.86
CA LYS A 311 11.80 10.87 13.33
C LYS A 311 11.65 9.38 13.02
N LYS A 312 10.70 8.72 13.69
CA LYS A 312 10.28 7.34 13.37
C LYS A 312 10.11 7.15 11.85
N VAL A 313 10.75 6.11 11.30
CA VAL A 313 10.58 5.76 9.88
C VAL A 313 9.32 4.94 9.64
N SER A 314 8.78 5.04 8.42
CA SER A 314 7.66 4.21 8.01
C SER A 314 8.05 2.75 7.80
N CYS A 315 7.07 1.84 7.85
CA CYS A 315 7.27 0.42 7.53
C CYS A 315 7.79 0.22 6.08
N SER A 316 7.33 1.04 5.12
CA SER A 316 7.80 0.97 3.73
C SER A 316 9.25 1.45 3.58
N THR A 317 9.71 2.39 4.41
CA THR A 317 11.11 2.80 4.47
C THR A 317 12.00 1.64 4.90
N ILE A 318 11.62 0.92 5.96
CA ILE A 318 12.35 -0.28 6.43
C ILE A 318 12.38 -1.35 5.34
N SER A 319 11.24 -1.60 4.68
CA SER A 319 11.17 -2.53 3.54
C SER A 319 12.04 -2.13 2.35
N ARG A 320 12.37 -0.85 2.17
CA ARG A 320 13.27 -0.38 1.10
C ARG A 320 14.75 -0.51 1.48
N TRP A 321 15.05 -0.52 2.77
CA TRP A 321 16.42 -0.65 3.27
C TRP A 321 16.91 -2.11 3.27
N ILE A 322 16.00 -3.05 3.44
CA ILE A 322 16.21 -4.50 3.30
C ILE A 322 16.25 -4.84 1.81
#